data_AF-A0A851WFK3-F1
#
_entry.id   AF-A0A851WFK3-F1
#
_cell.length_a   1.000
_cell.length_b   1.000
_cell.length_c   1.000
_cell.angle_alpha   90.00
_cell.angle_beta   90.00
_cell.angle_gamma   90.00
#
_symmetry.space_group_name_H-M   'P 1'
#
loop_
_entity.id
_entity.type
_entity.pdbx_description
1 polymer ?
#
loop_
_entity_poly.entity_id
_entity_poly.type
_entity_poly.pdbx_seq_one_letter_code
_entity_poly.pdbx_strand_id
1 'polypeptide(L)'
;VTCPGVLLKDKQELYLSVFVLGQYKKTQCVPAVFPLFFQEKLVFEKAFANIVDPGDLVKLLEFDTATLELIQLVPPVGKVLATYEENTRDFLFPDPKLTHGHRGLEREILMKRSPFFT
;
A
#
# COMPACT_ATOMS: atom_id res chain seq x y z
N VAL A 1 -10.01 1.01 2.86
CA VAL A 1 -9.59 -0.27 3.48
C VAL A 1 -10.77 -0.88 4.21
N THR A 2 -11.09 -2.14 3.91
CA THR A 2 -12.20 -2.88 4.54
C THR A 2 -11.62 -4.02 5.38
N CYS A 3 -12.30 -4.36 6.48
CA CYS A 3 -12.00 -5.56 7.28
C CYS A 3 -13.30 -6.05 7.94
N PRO A 4 -14.11 -6.85 7.20
CA PRO A 4 -15.41 -7.27 7.69
C PRO A 4 -15.33 -8.08 9.00
N GLY A 5 -16.23 -7.80 9.94
CA GLY A 5 -16.35 -8.57 11.18
C GLY A 5 -15.28 -8.28 12.25
N VAL A 6 -14.43 -7.26 12.07
CA VAL A 6 -13.39 -6.90 13.04
C VAL A 6 -13.68 -5.55 13.68
N LEU A 7 -13.56 -5.52 15.01
CA LEU A 7 -13.45 -4.31 15.82
C LEU A 7 -12.01 -4.23 16.37
N LEU A 8 -11.34 -3.10 16.17
CA LEU A 8 -10.02 -2.88 16.75
C LEU A 8 -10.15 -2.58 18.25
N LYS A 9 -9.34 -3.24 19.08
CA LYS A 9 -9.32 -2.97 20.53
C LYS A 9 -8.84 -1.56 20.85
N ASP A 10 -7.77 -1.17 20.18
CA ASP A 10 -7.19 0.16 20.25
C ASP A 10 -8.03 1.11 19.38
N LYS A 11 -8.40 2.27 19.92
CA LYS A 11 -9.22 3.30 19.23
C LYS A 11 -8.39 4.42 18.59
N GLN A 12 -7.07 4.30 18.68
CA GLN A 12 -6.08 5.23 18.16
C GLN A 12 -6.16 5.27 16.65
N GLU A 13 -5.84 6.43 16.09
CA GLU A 13 -5.97 6.67 14.66
C GLU A 13 -5.05 5.77 13.84
N LEU A 14 -5.47 5.52 12.60
CA LEU A 14 -4.79 4.69 11.62
C LEU A 14 -4.31 5.55 10.46
N TYR A 15 -3.21 5.15 9.83
CA TYR A 15 -2.78 5.72 8.56
C TYR A 15 -2.19 4.63 7.66
N LEU A 16 -2.10 4.93 6.36
CA LEU A 16 -1.35 4.12 5.42
C LEU A 16 0.05 4.68 5.24
N SER A 17 1.00 3.78 5.35
CA SER A 17 2.42 3.93 5.04
C SER A 17 2.67 3.27 3.70
N VAL A 18 3.23 4.00 2.73
CA VAL A 18 3.42 3.53 1.36
C VAL A 18 4.87 3.77 0.95
N PHE A 19 5.56 2.69 0.63
CA PHE A 19 6.91 2.68 0.10
C PHE A 19 6.91 2.20 -1.35
N VAL A 20 7.28 3.08 -2.27
CA VAL A 20 7.32 2.80 -3.72
C VAL A 20 8.47 3.59 -4.33
N LEU A 21 9.23 2.99 -5.26
CA LEU A 21 10.33 3.64 -5.98
C LEU A 21 11.37 4.26 -5.01
N GLY A 22 11.73 3.55 -3.95
CA GLY A 22 12.68 4.04 -2.94
C GLY A 22 12.18 5.21 -2.08
N GLN A 23 10.90 5.57 -2.14
CA GLN A 23 10.34 6.71 -1.41
C GLN A 23 9.24 6.27 -0.45
N TYR A 24 9.26 6.86 0.73
CA TYR A 24 8.25 6.66 1.76
C TYR A 24 7.28 7.85 1.80
N LYS A 25 5.98 7.57 1.75
CA LYS A 25 4.91 8.56 1.96
C LYS A 25 3.82 7.98 2.85
N LYS A 26 3.13 8.85 3.58
CA LYS A 26 2.02 8.48 4.45
C LYS A 26 0.78 9.30 4.16
N THR A 27 -0.39 8.73 4.44
CA THR A 27 -1.65 9.46 4.46
C THR A 27 -1.82 10.25 5.76
N GLN A 28 -2.85 11.08 5.82
CA GLN A 28 -3.38 11.55 7.08
C GLN A 28 -3.93 10.40 7.92
N CYS A 29 -4.08 10.69 9.21
CA CYS A 29 -4.65 9.78 10.17
C CYS A 29 -6.18 9.80 10.07
N VAL A 30 -6.80 8.64 10.25
CA VAL A 30 -8.25 8.46 10.26
C VAL A 30 -8.68 7.67 11.49
N PRO A 31 -9.93 7.82 11.95
CA PRO A 31 -10.45 7.03 13.07
C PRO A 31 -10.36 5.52 12.82
N ALA A 32 -10.15 4.74 13.87
CA ALA A 32 -10.06 3.27 13.83
C ALA A 32 -11.43 2.58 13.67
N VAL A 33 -12.21 2.98 12.67
CA VAL A 33 -13.55 2.46 12.38
C VAL A 33 -13.61 2.06 10.91
N PHE A 34 -13.75 0.76 10.66
CA PHE A 34 -13.89 0.26 9.29
C PHE A 34 -15.29 0.56 8.71
N PRO A 35 -15.40 0.81 7.39
CA PRO A 35 -14.30 0.93 6.43
C PRO A 35 -13.51 2.24 6.57
N LEU A 36 -12.19 2.15 6.43
CA LEU A 36 -11.29 3.31 6.46
C LEU A 36 -11.24 3.96 5.08
N PHE A 37 -11.35 5.29 5.03
CA PHE A 37 -11.28 6.07 3.79
C PHE A 37 -10.09 7.02 3.83
N PHE A 38 -9.16 6.85 2.89
CA PHE A 38 -8.03 7.74 2.67
C PHE A 38 -8.25 8.48 1.36
N GLN A 39 -8.78 9.70 1.42
CA GLN A 39 -9.13 10.49 0.22
C GLN A 39 -7.96 11.39 -0.20
N GLU A 40 -6.82 10.77 -0.50
CA GLU A 40 -5.57 11.49 -0.76
C GLU A 40 -4.85 10.94 -2.00
N LYS A 41 -4.15 11.82 -2.72
CA LYS A 41 -3.27 11.44 -3.83
C LYS A 41 -1.81 11.49 -3.36
N LEU A 42 -1.19 10.32 -3.23
CA LEU A 42 0.25 10.20 -3.01
C LEU A 42 0.96 10.18 -4.37
N VAL A 43 1.90 11.12 -4.58
CA VAL A 43 2.67 11.25 -5.83
C VAL A 43 4.09 10.78 -5.60
N PHE A 44 4.62 9.86 -6.41
CA PHE A 44 6.00 9.36 -6.30
C PHE A 44 6.73 9.65 -7.60
N GLU A 45 7.95 10.17 -7.52
CA GLU A 45 8.74 10.55 -8.70
C GLU A 45 10.17 10.03 -8.57
N LYS A 46 10.62 9.22 -9.54
CA LYS A 46 12.00 8.72 -9.59
C LYS A 46 12.54 8.90 -10.99
N ALA A 47 13.66 9.60 -11.09
CA ALA A 47 14.41 9.72 -12.34
C ALA A 47 15.40 8.55 -12.42
N PHE A 48 15.37 7.82 -13.53
CA PHE A 48 16.36 6.80 -13.83
C PHE A 48 17.31 7.32 -14.90
N ALA A 49 18.57 7.53 -14.54
CA ALA A 49 19.58 8.05 -15.45
C ALA A 49 20.12 6.95 -16.38
N ASN A 50 20.59 7.35 -17.55
CA ASN A 50 21.33 6.50 -18.49
C ASN A 50 20.59 5.27 -19.01
N ILE A 51 19.25 5.29 -19.02
CA ILE A 51 18.44 4.25 -19.65
C ILE A 51 18.14 4.66 -21.09
N VAL A 52 18.52 3.81 -22.04
CA VAL A 52 18.18 3.96 -23.45
C VAL A 52 17.03 3.04 -23.84
N ASP A 53 17.04 1.80 -23.31
CA ASP A 53 16.02 0.80 -23.57
C ASP A 53 14.96 0.74 -22.43
N PRO A 54 13.66 0.85 -22.74
CA PRO A 54 12.60 0.69 -21.74
C PRO A 54 12.60 -0.67 -21.05
N GLY A 55 13.09 -1.73 -21.70
CA GLY A 55 13.23 -3.05 -21.07
C GLY A 55 14.21 -3.06 -19.90
N ASP A 56 15.26 -2.24 -19.95
CA ASP A 56 16.20 -2.09 -18.84
C ASP A 56 15.58 -1.34 -17.65
N LEU A 57 14.66 -0.39 -17.89
CA LEU A 57 13.87 0.22 -16.83
C LEU A 57 13.01 -0.82 -16.10
N VAL A 58 12.36 -1.71 -16.84
CA VAL A 58 11.53 -2.77 -16.25
C VAL A 58 12.36 -3.66 -15.32
N LYS A 59 13.57 -4.07 -15.75
CA LYS A 59 14.50 -4.83 -14.90
C LYS A 59 14.89 -4.06 -13.63
N LEU A 60 15.09 -2.74 -13.72
CA LEU A 60 15.40 -1.92 -12.55
C LEU A 60 14.24 -1.86 -11.55
N LEU A 61 13.00 -1.88 -12.02
CA LEU A 61 11.82 -1.97 -11.16
C LEU A 61 11.71 -3.34 -10.48
N GLU A 62 12.19 -4.41 -11.11
CA GLU A 62 12.18 -5.76 -10.54
C GLU A 62 13.09 -5.91 -9.31
N PHE A 63 14.07 -5.02 -9.12
CA PHE A 63 14.94 -5.02 -7.93
C PHE A 63 14.35 -4.27 -6.73
N ASP A 64 13.19 -3.62 -6.88
CA ASP A 64 12.55 -2.83 -5.82
C ASP A 64 11.21 -3.48 -5.40
N THR A 65 10.82 -3.28 -4.15
CA THR A 65 9.58 -3.83 -3.60
C THR A 65 8.64 -2.70 -3.20
N ALA A 66 7.41 -2.74 -3.71
CA ALA A 66 6.35 -1.86 -3.28
C ALA A 66 5.73 -2.41 -1.98
N THR A 67 5.69 -1.60 -0.94
CA THR A 67 5.16 -2.00 0.38
C THR A 67 4.10 -1.02 0.84
N LEU A 68 2.95 -1.55 1.25
CA LEU A 68 1.86 -0.80 1.88
C LEU A 68 1.63 -1.36 3.29
N GLU A 69 1.60 -0.50 4.29
CA GLU A 69 1.36 -0.87 5.68
C GLU A 69 0.20 -0.06 6.25
N LEU A 70 -0.74 -0.75 6.89
CA LEU A 70 -1.75 -0.13 7.74
C LEU A 70 -1.18 -0.04 9.16
N ILE A 71 -0.99 1.17 9.66
CA ILE A 71 -0.34 1.42 10.94
C ILE A 71 -1.30 2.12 11.89
N GLN A 72 -1.33 1.68 13.14
CA GLN A 72 -2.06 2.33 14.22
C GLN A 72 -1.12 3.14 15.11
N LEU A 73 -1.47 4.40 15.39
CA LEU A 73 -0.69 5.32 16.23
C LEU A 73 -0.81 5.01 17.73
N VAL A 74 -0.33 3.83 18.13
CA VAL A 74 -0.20 3.45 19.54
C VAL A 74 1.17 3.92 20.05
N PRO A 75 1.26 4.77 21.09
CA PRO A 75 2.56 5.17 21.65
C PRO A 75 3.32 3.99 22.29
N PRO A 76 4.67 3.97 22.31
CA PRO A 76 5.59 4.99 21.80
C PRO A 76 5.97 4.83 20.31
N VAL A 77 5.64 3.68 19.69
CA VAL A 77 5.93 3.38 18.28
C VAL A 77 4.66 2.83 17.64
N GLY A 78 4.32 3.34 16.44
CA GLY A 78 3.17 2.88 15.68
C GLY A 78 3.20 1.35 15.45
N LYS A 79 2.02 0.73 15.48
CA LYS A 79 1.84 -0.71 15.37
C LYS A 79 1.39 -1.07 13.95
N VAL A 80 2.17 -1.89 13.24
CA VAL A 80 1.77 -2.39 11.92
C VAL A 80 0.69 -3.46 12.08
N LEU A 81 -0.50 -3.17 11.57
CA LEU A 81 -1.68 -4.03 11.65
C LEU A 81 -1.77 -4.98 10.46
N ALA A 82 -1.44 -4.49 9.26
CA ALA A 82 -1.42 -5.31 8.06
C ALA A 82 -0.39 -4.77 7.07
N THR A 83 0.18 -5.66 6.27
CA THR A 83 1.20 -5.34 5.28
C THR A 83 0.85 -5.98 3.95
N TYR A 84 1.07 -5.26 2.86
CA TYR A 84 1.09 -5.80 1.51
C TYR A 84 2.47 -5.51 0.91
N GLU A 85 3.04 -6.51 0.24
CA GLU A 85 4.32 -6.44 -0.44
C GLU A 85 4.18 -7.07 -1.81
N GLU A 86 4.68 -6.39 -2.83
CA GLU A 86 4.70 -6.88 -4.20
C GLU A 86 5.92 -6.30 -4.92
N ASN A 87 6.44 -7.00 -5.93
CA ASN A 87 7.48 -6.46 -6.78
C ASN A 87 7.03 -5.11 -7.39
N THR A 88 7.92 -4.10 -7.44
CA THR A 88 7.52 -2.76 -7.91
C THR A 88 7.06 -2.77 -9.37
N ARG A 89 7.64 -3.63 -10.22
CA ARG A 89 7.19 -3.81 -11.60
C ARG A 89 5.73 -4.27 -11.62
N ASP A 90 5.43 -5.35 -10.91
CA ASP A 90 4.10 -5.97 -10.83
C ASP A 90 3.09 -5.00 -10.21
N PHE A 91 3.55 -4.21 -9.22
CA PHE A 91 2.75 -3.17 -8.60
C PHE A 91 2.41 -2.06 -9.58
N LEU A 92 3.35 -1.56 -10.38
CA LEU A 92 3.06 -0.50 -11.34
C LEU A 92 2.30 -1.01 -12.58
N PHE A 93 2.52 -2.28 -12.94
CA PHE A 93 1.95 -2.92 -14.13
C PHE A 93 1.30 -4.27 -13.76
N PRO A 94 0.14 -4.26 -13.06
CA PRO A 94 -0.57 -5.48 -12.72
C PRO A 94 -1.00 -6.26 -13.95
N ASP A 95 -1.04 -7.59 -13.82
CA ASP A 95 -1.70 -8.44 -14.81
C ASP A 95 -3.18 -8.08 -14.93
N PRO A 96 -3.76 -8.09 -16.15
CA PRO A 96 -5.19 -7.90 -16.35
C PRO A 96 -5.96 -8.98 -15.59
N LYS A 97 -6.65 -8.60 -14.50
CA LYS A 97 -7.49 -9.55 -13.76
C LYS A 97 -8.67 -9.94 -14.65
N LEU A 98 -8.84 -11.24 -14.92
CA LEU A 98 -9.96 -11.82 -15.68
C LEU A 98 -11.33 -11.70 -14.96
N THR A 99 -11.39 -11.03 -13.81
CA THR A 99 -12.60 -10.89 -13.01
C THR A 99 -13.56 -9.88 -13.64
N HIS A 100 -14.65 -10.39 -14.20
CA HIS A 100 -15.84 -9.63 -14.60
C HIS A 100 -16.42 -8.89 -13.39
N GLY A 101 -16.20 -7.57 -13.25
CA GLY A 101 -16.85 -6.84 -12.16
C GLY A 101 -16.71 -5.33 -12.14
N HIS A 102 -15.51 -4.77 -12.35
CA HIS A 102 -15.33 -3.32 -12.31
C HIS A 102 -14.43 -2.88 -13.47
N ARG A 103 -15.01 -2.12 -14.39
CA ARG A 103 -14.26 -1.43 -15.45
C ARG A 103 -13.31 -0.43 -14.81
N GLY A 104 -12.05 -0.82 -14.73
CA GLY A 104 -10.86 0.02 -14.93
C GLY A 104 -10.81 1.35 -14.21
N LEU A 105 -10.26 1.35 -13.00
CA LEU A 105 -9.46 2.43 -12.38
C LEU A 105 -9.10 2.05 -10.93
N GLU A 106 -9.93 1.22 -10.30
CA GLU A 106 -9.74 0.78 -8.92
C GLU A 106 -9.06 -0.58 -8.84
N ARG A 107 -7.98 -0.65 -8.06
CA ARG A 107 -7.23 -1.89 -7.80
C ARG A 107 -7.59 -2.42 -6.42
N GLU A 108 -8.09 -3.64 -6.38
CA GLU A 108 -8.26 -4.36 -5.11
C GLU A 108 -6.98 -5.13 -4.76
N ILE A 109 -6.51 -4.93 -3.53
CA ILE A 109 -5.32 -5.56 -2.95
C ILE A 109 -5.70 -6.18 -1.61
N LEU A 110 -5.26 -7.41 -1.38
CA LEU A 110 -5.39 -8.09 -0.09
C LEU A 110 -4.11 -7.90 0.73
N MET A 111 -4.25 -7.34 1.93
CA MET A 111 -3.12 -7.19 2.86
C MET A 111 -3.00 -8.41 3.77
N LYS A 112 -1.78 -8.82 4.07
CA LYS A 112 -1.48 -9.83 5.08
C LYS A 112 -1.61 -9.23 6.47
N ARG A 113 -2.50 -9.80 7.27
CA ARG A 113 -2.74 -9.41 8.66
C ARG A 113 -1.53 -9.74 9.54
N SER A 114 -1.13 -8.80 10.41
CA SER A 114 -0.11 -9.03 11.43
C SER A 114 -0.69 -9.71 12.68
N PRO A 115 0.13 -10.34 13.54
CA PRO A 115 -0.33 -10.92 14.81
C PRO A 115 -0.95 -9.87 15.76
N PHE A 116 -0.63 -8.60 15.54
CA PHE A 116 -1.05 -7.46 16.34
C PHE A 116 -2.46 -6.95 16.02
N PHE A 117 -3.09 -7.49 14.97
CA PHE A 117 -4.44 -7.16 14.56
C PHE A 117 -5.45 -7.90 15.45
N THR A 118 -5.78 -7.29 16.59
CA THR A 118 -6.58 -7.89 17.67
C THR A 118 -7.73 -7.01 18.11
#